data_AF-A0A371B0F5-F1
#
_entry.id   AF-A0A371B0F5-F1
#
_cell.length_a   1.000
_cell.length_b   1.000
_cell.length_c   1.000
_cell.angle_alpha   90.00
_cell.angle_beta   90.00
_cell.angle_gamma   90.00
#
_symmetry.space_group_name_H-M   'P 1'
#
loop_
_entity.id
_entity.type
_entity.pdbx_description
1 polymer ?
#
loop_
_entity_poly.entity_id
_entity_poly.type
_entity_poly.pdbx_seq_one_letter_code
_entity_poly.pdbx_strand_id
1 'polypeptide(L)' 'MGSFSVWHWLIVAVVVLLLFGGRGKISGLMGDFAQGIKAFKKGMAEDDSAKPAEPVKSLEAGAQKTEAERRAEGARS' A
#
# COMPACT_ATOMS: atom_id res chain seq x y z
N MET A 1 37.48 3.86 4.97
CA MET A 1 36.77 3.27 3.82
C MET A 1 35.29 3.55 4.00
N GLY A 2 34.90 4.79 3.70
CA GLY A 2 33.57 5.34 3.96
C GLY A 2 32.62 4.88 2.88
N SER A 3 32.05 3.70 3.09
CA SER A 3 31.03 3.09 2.25
C SER A 3 29.91 4.10 1.98
N PHE A 4 29.83 4.55 0.73
CA PHE A 4 28.67 5.15 0.07
C PHE A 4 27.89 6.17 0.93
N SER A 5 28.44 7.39 0.98
CA SER A 5 27.80 8.60 1.52
C SER A 5 26.32 8.70 1.15
N VAL A 6 25.49 9.27 2.04
CA VAL A 6 24.05 9.51 1.84
C VAL A 6 23.75 10.14 0.46
N TRP A 7 24.70 10.93 -0.05
CA TRP A 7 24.67 11.51 -1.39
C TRP A 7 24.59 10.47 -2.54
N HIS A 8 25.27 9.34 -2.42
CA HIS A 8 25.20 8.25 -3.38
C HIS A 8 23.81 7.61 -3.40
N TRP A 9 23.22 7.36 -2.23
CA TRP A 9 21.87 6.83 -2.12
C TRP A 9 20.82 7.76 -2.72
N LEU A 10 21.00 9.07 -2.61
CA LEU A 10 20.13 10.07 -3.23
C LEU A 10 20.19 9.99 -4.77
N ILE A 11 21.40 9.85 -5.35
CA ILE A 11 21.58 9.67 -6.80
C ILE A 11 20.97 8.34 -7.27
N VAL A 12 21.20 7.24 -6.54
CA VAL A 12 20.64 5.93 -6.87
C VAL A 12 19.10 5.96 -6.84
N ALA A 13 18.50 6.61 -5.84
CA ALA A 13 17.06 6.76 -5.76
C ALA A 13 16.48 7.50 -6.98
N VAL A 14 17.14 8.57 -7.45
CA VAL A 14 16.73 9.30 -8.66
C VAL A 14 16.79 8.41 -9.90
N VAL A 15 17.86 7.63 -10.07
CA VAL A 15 18.03 6.70 -11.20
C VAL A 15 16.96 5.60 -11.20
N VAL A 16 16.67 5.01 -10.02
CA VAL A 16 15.60 4.01 -9.86
C VAL A 16 14.23 4.61 -10.16
N LEU A 17 13.96 5.83 -9.70
CA LEU A 17 12.70 6.52 -10.00
C LEU A 17 12.56 6.85 -11.49
N LEU A 18 13.64 7.15 -12.20
CA LEU A 18 13.60 7.37 -13.66
C LEU A 18 13.39 6.07 -14.44
N LEU A 19 14.07 4.98 -14.06
CA LEU A 19 13.97 3.67 -14.71
C LEU A 19 12.63 2.98 -14.46
N PHE A 20 12.11 3.10 -13.24
CA PHE A 20 10.89 2.40 -12.82
C PHE A 20 9.67 3.33 -12.70
N GLY A 21 9.85 4.64 -12.48
CA GLY A 21 8.76 5.61 -12.32
C GLY A 21 7.97 5.86 -13.63
N GLY A 22 8.51 5.45 -14.77
CA GLY A 22 7.71 5.22 -15.96
C GLY A 22 7.05 3.85 -15.89
N ARG A 23 5.70 3.81 -15.90
CA ARG A 23 4.85 2.62 -16.17
C ARG A 23 4.30 1.83 -14.98
N GLY A 24 3.85 2.46 -13.89
CA GLY A 24 2.73 2.00 -13.03
C GLY A 24 2.79 0.63 -12.33
N LYS A 25 3.73 -0.25 -12.68
CA LYS A 25 3.88 -1.62 -12.20
C LYS A 25 4.42 -1.69 -10.77
N ILE A 26 5.10 -0.63 -10.33
CA ILE A 26 5.54 -0.50 -8.93
C ILE A 26 4.34 -0.31 -8.00
N SER A 27 3.26 0.37 -8.43
CA SER A 27 2.16 0.70 -7.52
C SER A 27 1.45 -0.55 -6.96
N GLY A 28 1.17 -1.54 -7.82
CA GLY A 28 0.58 -2.81 -7.40
C GLY A 28 1.51 -3.61 -6.49
N LEU A 29 2.76 -3.81 -6.91
CA LEU A 29 3.76 -4.54 -6.13
C LEU A 29 4.11 -3.86 -4.80
N MET A 30 4.17 -2.53 -4.76
CA MET A 30 4.39 -1.73 -3.55
C MET A 30 3.18 -1.84 -2.62
N GLY A 31 1.96 -1.92 -3.17
CA GLY A 31 0.74 -2.15 -2.39
C GLY A 31 0.75 -3.50 -1.68
N ASP A 32 1.01 -4.59 -2.42
CA ASP A 32 1.11 -5.94 -1.85
C ASP A 32 2.26 -6.05 -0.83
N PHE A 33 3.41 -5.43 -1.13
CA PHE A 33 4.55 -5.40 -0.23
C PHE A 33 4.25 -4.59 1.06
N ALA A 34 3.59 -3.44 0.93
CA ALA A 34 3.15 -2.63 2.08
C ALA A 34 2.13 -3.39 2.93
N GLN A 35 1.22 -4.15 2.31
CA GLN A 35 0.24 -4.95 3.03
C GLN A 35 0.89 -6.12 3.79
N GLY A 36 1.92 -6.76 3.21
CA GLY A 36 2.73 -7.78 3.87
C GLY A 36 3.52 -7.26 5.07
N ILE A 37 4.20 -6.12 4.92
CA ILE A 37 4.94 -5.47 6.02
C ILE A 37 3.98 -4.98 7.11
N LYS A 38 2.81 -4.43 6.76
CA LYS A 38 1.81 -3.98 7.73
C LYS A 38 1.23 -5.13 8.55
N ALA A 39 0.96 -6.27 7.91
CA ALA A 39 0.51 -7.48 8.59
C ALA A 39 1.60 -8.03 9.52
N PHE A 40 2.85 -8.06 9.07
CA PHE A 40 3.98 -8.48 9.89
C PHE A 40 4.19 -7.58 11.12
N LYS A 41 4.15 -6.26 10.93
CA LYS A 41 4.26 -5.30 12.03
C LYS A 41 3.07 -5.39 13.00
N LYS A 42 1.86 -5.60 12.50
CA LYS A 42 0.66 -5.76 13.34
C LYS A 42 0.71 -7.06 14.14
N GLY A 43 1.14 -8.17 13.53
CA GLY A 43 1.33 -9.45 14.24
C GLY A 43 2.42 -9.36 15.31
N MET A 44 3.53 -8.69 15.02
CA MET A 44 4.61 -8.50 16.00
C MET A 44 4.22 -7.51 17.12
N ALA A 45 3.38 -6.51 16.82
CA ALA A 45 2.85 -5.60 17.83
C ALA A 45 1.73 -6.21 18.69
N GLU A 46 0.99 -7.20 18.19
CA GLU A 46 0.03 -7.96 19.01
C GLU A 46 0.74 -8.86 20.04
N ASP A 47 1.93 -9.36 19.72
CA ASP A 47 2.75 -10.16 20.65
C ASP A 47 3.29 -9.30 21.83
N ASP A 48 3.52 -8.00 21.57
CA ASP A 48 4.08 -7.04 22.55
C ASP A 48 3.01 -6.19 23.27
N SER A 49 1.78 -6.11 22.75
CA SER A 49 0.72 -5.29 23.32
C SER A 49 -0.68 -5.82 23.01
N ALA A 50 -1.25 -6.53 23.99
CA ALA A 50 -2.67 -6.83 24.04
C ALA A 50 -3.52 -5.54 24.13
N LYS A 51 -3.83 -4.91 22.99
CA LYS A 51 -4.92 -3.92 22.88
C LYS A 51 -5.53 -3.90 21.46
N PRO A 52 -6.87 -3.82 21.33
CA PRO A 52 -7.55 -4.10 20.06
C PRO A 52 -7.25 -3.02 19.02
N ALA A 53 -6.64 -3.42 17.91
CA ALA A 53 -6.43 -2.55 16.77
C ALA A 53 -7.75 -2.39 15.99
N GLU A 54 -8.28 -1.17 16.02
CA GLU A 54 -9.49 -0.69 15.33
C GLU A 54 -9.53 -1.12 13.83
N PRO A 55 -10.72 -1.42 13.28
CA PRO A 55 -10.85 -1.95 11.94
C PRO A 55 -10.47 -0.91 10.89
N VAL A 56 -9.55 -1.34 10.03
CA VAL A 56 -8.98 -0.60 8.92
C VAL A 56 -10.09 -0.33 7.89
N LYS A 57 -10.70 0.85 7.99
CA LYS A 57 -11.75 1.41 7.10
C LYS A 57 -11.27 1.70 5.66
N SER A 58 -10.30 0.94 5.15
CA SER A 58 -9.70 1.14 3.83
C SER A 58 -10.06 0.07 2.80
N LEU A 59 -10.65 -1.05 3.21
CA LEU A 59 -11.07 -2.12 2.27
C LEU A 59 -12.52 -1.95 1.79
N GLU A 60 -13.32 -1.09 2.43
CA GLU A 60 -14.75 -0.97 2.14
C GLU A 60 -15.11 0.14 1.13
N ALA A 61 -14.16 1.05 0.83
CA ALA A 61 -14.38 2.14 -0.12
C ALA A 61 -14.44 1.66 -1.59
N GLY A 62 -13.82 0.52 -1.91
CA GLY A 62 -13.89 -0.08 -3.25
C GLY A 62 -15.15 -0.92 -3.49
N ALA A 63 -15.68 -1.55 -2.44
CA ALA A 63 -16.85 -2.42 -2.54
C ALA A 63 -18.17 -1.64 -2.61
N GLN A 64 -18.28 -0.52 -1.88
CA GLN A 64 -19.52 0.27 -1.87
C GLN A 64 -19.82 1.00 -3.19
N LYS A 65 -18.79 1.32 -3.99
CA LYS A 65 -18.99 2.00 -5.28
C LYS A 65 -19.57 1.06 -6.36
N THR A 66 -19.40 -0.25 -6.20
CA THR A 66 -19.93 -1.26 -7.13
C THR A 66 -21.40 -1.61 -6.83
N GLU A 67 -21.81 -1.54 -5.56
CA GLU A 67 -23.18 -1.88 -5.15
C GLU A 67 -24.17 -0.71 -5.35
N ALA A 68 -23.70 0.53 -5.23
CA ALA A 68 -24.51 1.73 -5.52
C ALA A 68 -24.85 1.86 -7.01
N GLU A 69 -23.94 1.44 -7.91
CA GLU A 69 -24.16 1.49 -9.36
C GLU A 69 -25.15 0.41 -9.82
N ARG A 70 -25.07 -0.80 -9.27
CA ARG A 70 -26.04 -1.89 -9.55
C ARG A 70 -27.45 -1.61 -9.01
N ARG A 71 -27.59 -0.93 -7.89
CA ARG A 71 -28.91 -0.51 -7.37
C ARG A 71 -29.54 0.62 -8.18
N ALA A 72 -28.74 1.49 -8.80
CA ALA A 72 -29.23 2.56 -9.67
C ALA A 72 -29.71 2.04 -11.03
N GLU A 73 -29.08 0.97 -11.56
CA GLU A 73 -29.46 0.34 -12.83
C GLU A 73 -30.70 -0.57 -12.68
N GLY A 74 -30.83 -1.30 -11.56
CA GLY A 74 -32.00 -2.15 -11.27
C GLY A 74 -33.29 -1.40 -10.94
N ALA A 75 -33.22 -0.09 -10.63
CA ALA A 75 -34.39 0.75 -10.36
C ALA A 75 -34.91 1.49 -11.61
N ARG A 76 -34.22 1.37 -12.74
CA ARG A 76 -34.60 1.96 -14.04
C ARG A 76 -35.04 0.93 -15.09
N SER A 77 -35.22 -0.33 -14.66
CA SER A 77 -35.77 -1.44 -15.47
C SER A 77 -37.19 -1.76 -15.03
#